data_AF-A0AAD8YR92-F1
#
_entry.id   AF-A0AAD8YR92-F1
#
_cell.length_a   1.000
_cell.length_b   1.000
_cell.length_c   1.000
_cell.angle_alpha   90.00
_cell.angle_beta   90.00
_cell.angle_gamma   90.00
#
_symmetry.space_group_name_H-M   'P 1'
#
loop_
_entity.id
_entity.type
_entity.pdbx_description
1 polymer ?
#
loop_
_entity_poly.entity_id
_entity_poly.type
_entity_poly.pdbx_seq_one_letter_code
_entity_poly.pdbx_strand_id
1 'polypeptide(L)'
;MPPARSTREGFARCWTGLTQAGLRRRPMRIRDAVIVDAVRTPVGKRGGVLSSWHPGDLLGHTLRNLLVRTGIDPSRVDDVIAGCAMQHENQSGNIGRHAVLSAGFPESVPAVTIDRQCGSGLQTVNFAAHGIVAGSYEIAIACGVESMSQTPLPPALKPGALLGPQYAPLELQRYNGRLLAQGLSSELLNRKFGFRRDDLDAYSARSHERAWAAKCAGAFRGQMVPVTTNPYDNSATTIDIDEGIREHVDRAKMATLPTVFDPDGCTTAANSSQLSDGAAALLIVSSETARHLNLKPRARFHALSVAADDPIIQFTAVIESTRKALKVAELGIEDIDLVEVNEAFAGVPLMVQQEFAIPDERLNVNGGSIAIGHPLGSTGARMLTDLLCELERREKRYGLVTTEGEECTQCQLAVGAQQCIGGVSPGPFRSCDSARWYRRELFAGADITAFEALRTESLFGDRAASGGTFWARLGSFPKPVIAAVEGFALGGGCEIALACDIIIAGSRRAVRIAGGDSRPDSGGGRNTAIDPCRRKVECYGDVTHR
;
A
#
# COMPACT_ATOMS: atom_id res chain seq x y z
N MET A 1 -74.64 -28.69 14.10
CA MET A 1 -73.88 -27.61 14.77
C MET A 1 -73.71 -28.00 16.22
N PRO A 2 -72.47 -28.30 16.65
CA PRO A 2 -71.66 -27.40 17.50
C PRO A 2 -70.20 -27.23 16.98
N PRO A 3 -69.35 -26.37 17.59
CA PRO A 3 -68.21 -25.73 16.93
C PRO A 3 -66.87 -26.49 16.97
N ALA A 4 -65.95 -26.01 16.14
CA ALA A 4 -64.67 -26.58 15.73
C ALA A 4 -63.63 -26.76 16.85
N ARG A 5 -62.91 -27.89 16.79
CA ARG A 5 -61.72 -28.21 17.61
C ARG A 5 -60.52 -27.41 17.10
N SER A 6 -59.83 -26.73 18.01
CA SER A 6 -58.58 -26.01 17.73
C SER A 6 -57.40 -26.98 17.54
N THR A 7 -56.73 -26.86 16.40
CA THR A 7 -55.46 -27.50 16.07
C THR A 7 -54.32 -26.87 16.88
N ARG A 8 -53.93 -27.48 18.00
CA ARG A 8 -52.78 -27.05 18.82
C ARG A 8 -51.68 -28.09 19.03
N GLU A 9 -51.67 -29.18 18.25
CA GLU A 9 -50.66 -30.25 18.40
C GLU A 9 -49.78 -30.48 17.15
N GLY A 10 -49.91 -29.67 16.09
CA GLY A 10 -49.16 -29.85 14.84
C GLY A 10 -47.81 -29.12 14.73
N PHE A 11 -47.47 -28.19 15.63
CA PHE A 11 -46.34 -27.27 15.42
C PHE A 11 -45.09 -27.56 16.28
N ALA A 12 -45.17 -28.44 17.27
CA ALA A 12 -44.08 -28.66 18.23
C ALA A 12 -43.01 -29.68 17.78
N ARG A 13 -43.15 -30.32 16.62
CA ARG A 13 -42.24 -31.38 16.17
C ARG A 13 -41.28 -31.03 15.02
N CYS A 14 -41.34 -29.81 14.47
CA CYS A 14 -40.46 -29.42 13.36
C CYS A 14 -39.23 -28.58 13.80
N TRP A 15 -39.17 -28.14 15.06
CA TRP A 15 -38.17 -27.15 15.53
C TRP A 15 -37.08 -27.68 16.47
N THR A 16 -37.02 -28.98 16.72
CA THR A 16 -35.93 -29.61 17.49
C THR A 16 -34.82 -30.21 16.62
N GLY A 17 -34.94 -30.14 15.29
CA GLY A 17 -33.96 -30.71 14.34
C GLY A 17 -32.87 -29.75 13.85
N LEU A 18 -32.90 -28.46 14.20
CA LEU A 18 -32.01 -27.44 13.61
C LEU A 18 -31.07 -26.75 14.61
N THR A 19 -31.10 -27.09 15.90
CA THR A 19 -30.23 -26.47 16.91
C THR A 19 -28.91 -27.21 17.16
N GLN A 20 -28.61 -28.28 16.40
CA GLN A 20 -27.34 -29.02 16.49
C GLN A 20 -26.63 -29.26 15.14
N ALA A 21 -27.10 -28.69 14.03
CA ALA A 21 -26.32 -28.61 12.81
C ALA A 21 -25.42 -27.36 12.88
N GLY A 22 -24.18 -27.55 13.31
CA GLY A 22 -23.26 -26.50 13.71
C GLY A 22 -23.08 -25.38 12.69
N LEU A 23 -23.55 -24.17 13.05
CA LEU A 23 -22.77 -22.97 12.78
C LEU A 23 -21.51 -23.03 13.66
N ARG A 24 -20.55 -23.86 13.25
CA ARG A 24 -19.16 -23.57 13.58
C ARG A 24 -18.92 -22.18 13.00
N ARG A 25 -18.82 -21.15 13.85
CA ARG A 25 -18.20 -19.88 13.46
C ARG A 25 -16.90 -20.28 12.79
N ARG A 26 -16.79 -20.09 11.47
CA ARG A 26 -15.49 -20.22 10.81
C ARG A 26 -14.58 -19.27 11.59
N PRO A 27 -13.48 -19.74 12.20
CA PRO A 27 -12.53 -18.81 12.79
C PRO A 27 -12.19 -17.80 11.70
N MET A 28 -12.22 -16.50 12.02
CA MET A 28 -11.75 -15.49 11.08
C MET A 28 -10.34 -15.91 10.70
N ARG A 29 -10.18 -16.37 9.45
CA ARG A 29 -8.86 -16.68 8.93
C ARG A 29 -8.19 -15.33 8.76
N ILE A 30 -7.09 -15.13 9.47
CA ILE A 30 -6.21 -13.98 9.25
C ILE A 30 -5.78 -14.08 7.78
N ARG A 31 -6.17 -13.09 6.99
CA ARG A 31 -5.88 -13.01 5.56
C ARG A 31 -4.61 -12.18 5.39
N ASP A 32 -3.58 -12.79 4.82
CA ASP A 32 -2.30 -12.15 4.53
C ASP A 32 -2.08 -12.02 3.02
N ALA A 33 -1.27 -11.04 2.65
CA ALA A 33 -0.87 -10.79 1.27
C ALA A 33 0.55 -11.30 1.04
N VAL A 34 0.76 -11.98 -0.08
CA VAL A 34 2.04 -12.52 -0.49
C VAL A 34 2.39 -12.12 -1.92
N ILE A 35 3.68 -11.91 -2.15
CA ILE A 35 4.24 -11.72 -3.49
C ILE A 35 4.46 -13.10 -4.09
N VAL A 36 3.86 -13.39 -5.24
CA VAL A 36 4.10 -14.63 -6.00
C VAL A 36 5.14 -14.42 -7.08
N ASP A 37 5.15 -13.23 -7.67
CA ASP A 37 6.07 -12.89 -8.74
C ASP A 37 6.34 -11.37 -8.76
N ALA A 38 7.51 -10.99 -9.26
CA ALA A 38 8.01 -9.64 -9.39
C ALA A 38 8.96 -9.59 -10.59
N VAL A 39 8.71 -8.67 -11.52
CA VAL A 39 9.50 -8.47 -12.75
C VAL A 39 9.69 -6.98 -13.04
N ARG A 40 10.73 -6.65 -13.78
CA ARG A 40 11.05 -5.28 -14.22
C ARG A 40 11.64 -5.27 -15.62
N THR A 41 11.48 -4.17 -16.34
CA THR A 41 12.26 -3.92 -17.56
C THR A 41 13.70 -3.55 -17.20
N PRO A 42 14.62 -3.54 -18.17
CA PRO A 42 15.81 -2.71 -18.07
C PRO A 42 15.40 -1.25 -17.85
N VAL A 43 16.28 -0.48 -17.22
CA VAL A 43 16.12 0.96 -17.09
C VAL A 43 16.93 1.66 -18.18
N GLY A 44 16.25 2.49 -18.96
CA GLY A 44 16.87 3.34 -19.99
C GLY A 44 17.22 4.72 -19.43
N LYS A 45 18.22 5.38 -20.00
CA LYS A 45 18.48 6.80 -19.75
C LYS A 45 17.48 7.65 -20.53
N ARG A 46 17.29 8.89 -20.10
CA ARG A 46 16.52 9.87 -20.87
C ARG A 46 17.10 10.06 -22.28
N GLY A 47 16.27 9.88 -23.31
CA GLY A 47 16.68 9.88 -24.71
C GLY A 47 17.48 8.64 -25.13
N GLY A 48 17.52 7.60 -24.29
CA GLY A 48 18.31 6.39 -24.48
C GLY A 48 17.48 5.23 -25.04
N VAL A 49 17.84 4.01 -24.63
CA VAL A 49 17.40 2.77 -25.31
C VAL A 49 15.90 2.50 -25.24
N LEU A 50 15.17 3.15 -24.32
CA LEU A 50 13.72 3.01 -24.18
C LEU A 50 12.93 4.22 -24.68
N SER A 51 13.58 5.24 -25.26
CA SER A 51 12.89 6.49 -25.64
C SER A 51 11.78 6.30 -26.69
N SER A 52 11.86 5.23 -27.48
CA SER A 52 10.85 4.88 -28.50
C SER A 52 9.64 4.12 -27.95
N TRP A 53 9.66 3.66 -26.70
CA TRP A 53 8.52 2.97 -26.10
C TRP A 53 7.48 3.96 -25.59
N HIS A 54 6.24 3.84 -26.05
CA HIS A 54 5.12 4.48 -25.35
C HIS A 54 5.01 3.88 -23.94
N PRO A 55 4.88 4.70 -22.87
CA PRO A 55 4.89 4.20 -21.48
C PRO A 55 3.75 3.21 -21.21
N GLY A 56 2.58 3.39 -21.83
CA GLY A 56 1.47 2.43 -21.76
C GLY A 56 1.83 1.06 -22.34
N ASP A 57 2.59 1.02 -23.44
CA ASP A 57 3.02 -0.23 -24.07
C ASP A 57 4.17 -0.88 -23.30
N LEU A 58 5.09 -0.08 -22.75
CA LEU A 58 6.17 -0.58 -21.89
C LEU A 58 5.61 -1.29 -20.65
N LEU A 59 4.65 -0.65 -19.98
CA LEU A 59 3.97 -1.26 -18.85
C LEU A 59 3.11 -2.44 -19.29
N GLY A 60 2.36 -2.33 -20.40
CA GLY A 60 1.54 -3.43 -20.91
C GLY A 60 2.35 -4.68 -21.25
N HIS A 61 3.53 -4.51 -21.86
CA HIS A 61 4.48 -5.58 -22.11
C HIS A 61 5.00 -6.21 -20.82
N THR A 62 5.28 -5.38 -19.81
CA THR A 62 5.70 -5.84 -18.47
C THR A 62 4.61 -6.66 -17.78
N LEU A 63 3.36 -6.19 -17.81
CA LEU A 63 2.20 -6.90 -17.25
C LEU A 63 1.95 -8.24 -17.94
N ARG A 64 2.04 -8.27 -19.27
CA ARG A 64 1.89 -9.51 -20.06
C ARG A 64 2.95 -10.53 -19.67
N ASN A 65 4.21 -10.13 -19.57
CA ASN A 65 5.30 -11.03 -19.18
C ASN A 65 5.12 -11.58 -17.75
N LEU A 66 4.66 -10.75 -16.81
CA LEU A 66 4.34 -11.19 -15.45
C LEU A 66 3.28 -12.30 -15.44
N LEU A 67 2.19 -12.16 -16.19
CA LEU A 67 1.13 -13.17 -16.21
C LEU A 67 1.51 -14.42 -17.02
N VAL A 68 2.23 -14.27 -18.13
CA VAL A 68 2.78 -15.42 -18.88
C VAL A 68 3.69 -16.27 -17.99
N ARG A 69 4.54 -15.63 -17.18
CA ARG A 69 5.47 -16.31 -16.27
C ARG A 69 4.76 -17.07 -15.13
N THR A 70 3.62 -16.54 -14.68
CA THR A 70 2.86 -17.12 -13.56
C THR A 70 1.77 -18.09 -14.00
N GLY A 71 1.36 -18.05 -15.27
CA GLY A 71 0.26 -18.85 -15.80
C GLY A 71 -1.13 -18.43 -15.30
N ILE A 72 -1.25 -17.24 -14.69
CA ILE A 72 -2.54 -16.72 -14.24
C ILE A 72 -3.33 -16.21 -15.44
N ASP A 73 -4.58 -16.66 -15.54
CA ASP A 73 -5.56 -16.08 -16.47
C ASP A 73 -5.80 -14.60 -16.09
N PRO A 74 -5.54 -13.65 -17.01
CA PRO A 74 -5.76 -12.23 -16.76
C PRO A 74 -7.19 -11.89 -16.31
N SER A 75 -8.19 -12.68 -16.69
CA SER A 75 -9.60 -12.47 -16.29
C SER A 75 -9.83 -12.55 -14.78
N ARG A 76 -8.86 -13.11 -14.04
CA ARG A 76 -8.92 -13.32 -12.59
C ARG A 76 -8.25 -12.22 -11.78
N VAL A 77 -7.64 -11.24 -12.44
CA VAL A 77 -7.04 -10.08 -11.77
C VAL A 77 -8.16 -9.15 -11.33
N ASP A 78 -8.26 -8.90 -10.03
CA ASP A 78 -9.29 -8.04 -9.45
C ASP A 78 -9.00 -6.55 -9.65
N ASP A 79 -7.71 -6.17 -9.66
CA ASP A 79 -7.28 -4.79 -9.89
C ASP A 79 -5.81 -4.69 -10.35
N VAL A 80 -5.51 -3.67 -11.15
CA VAL A 80 -4.16 -3.28 -11.54
C VAL A 80 -3.90 -1.85 -11.06
N ILE A 81 -3.00 -1.72 -10.09
CA ILE A 81 -2.67 -0.45 -9.46
C ILE A 81 -1.32 0.00 -10.00
N ALA A 82 -1.31 1.08 -10.79
CA ALA A 82 -0.14 1.58 -11.50
C ALA A 82 0.38 2.90 -10.92
N GLY A 83 1.67 2.96 -10.59
CA GLY A 83 2.35 4.18 -10.19
C GLY A 83 2.88 4.95 -11.40
N CYS A 84 2.58 6.25 -11.47
CA CYS A 84 3.11 7.17 -12.47
C CYS A 84 3.14 8.58 -11.86
N ALA A 85 4.32 9.17 -11.71
CA ALA A 85 4.46 10.45 -11.03
C ALA A 85 4.14 11.61 -11.97
N MET A 86 4.72 11.62 -13.18
CA MET A 86 4.56 12.76 -14.09
C MET A 86 3.39 12.56 -15.06
N GLN A 87 2.14 12.64 -14.58
CA GLN A 87 0.96 12.35 -15.41
C GLN A 87 0.64 13.43 -16.46
N HIS A 88 1.52 13.59 -17.44
CA HIS A 88 1.44 14.54 -18.55
C HIS A 88 1.66 13.82 -19.89
N GLU A 89 1.09 14.37 -20.96
CA GLU A 89 1.26 13.89 -22.34
C GLU A 89 1.00 12.37 -22.47
N ASN A 90 1.97 11.61 -22.99
CA ASN A 90 1.88 10.17 -23.28
C ASN A 90 1.65 9.28 -22.05
N GLN A 91 1.76 9.84 -20.85
CA GLN A 91 1.51 9.16 -19.58
C GLN A 91 0.45 9.89 -18.73
N SER A 92 -0.39 10.71 -19.37
CA SER A 92 -1.56 11.34 -18.75
C SER A 92 -2.75 10.38 -18.62
N GLY A 93 -3.73 10.77 -17.80
CA GLY A 93 -4.94 9.99 -17.57
C GLY A 93 -4.66 8.70 -16.79
N ASN A 94 -5.37 7.62 -17.12
CA ASN A 94 -5.21 6.35 -16.44
C ASN A 94 -4.24 5.43 -17.21
N ILE A 95 -2.93 5.71 -17.11
CA ILE A 95 -1.88 4.93 -17.78
C ILE A 95 -1.93 3.44 -17.42
N GLY A 96 -2.34 3.11 -16.19
CA GLY A 96 -2.60 1.74 -15.76
C GLY A 96 -3.67 1.05 -16.61
N ARG A 97 -4.78 1.74 -16.90
CA ARG A 97 -5.83 1.20 -17.78
C ARG A 97 -5.36 1.07 -19.22
N HIS A 98 -4.61 2.04 -19.74
CA HIS A 98 -4.00 1.92 -21.07
C HIS A 98 -3.05 0.71 -21.15
N ALA A 99 -2.26 0.48 -20.10
CA ALA A 99 -1.37 -0.67 -20.03
C ALA A 99 -2.09 -2.02 -19.94
N VAL A 100 -3.19 -2.12 -19.20
CA VAL A 100 -4.04 -3.33 -19.16
C VAL A 100 -4.56 -3.68 -20.56
N LEU A 101 -5.05 -2.68 -21.30
CA LEU A 101 -5.55 -2.89 -22.66
C LEU A 101 -4.40 -3.24 -23.62
N SER A 102 -3.27 -2.54 -23.54
CA SER A 102 -2.07 -2.84 -24.33
C SER A 102 -1.50 -4.23 -24.03
N ALA A 103 -1.56 -4.68 -22.77
CA ALA A 103 -1.16 -6.03 -22.38
C ALA A 103 -2.02 -7.13 -23.03
N GLY A 104 -3.20 -6.78 -23.57
CA GLY A 104 -4.17 -7.72 -24.12
C GLY A 104 -5.04 -8.38 -23.05
N PHE A 105 -5.14 -7.78 -21.86
CA PHE A 105 -6.03 -8.28 -20.81
C PHE A 105 -7.49 -8.01 -21.18
N PRO A 106 -8.46 -8.79 -20.65
CA PRO A 106 -9.87 -8.54 -20.87
C PRO A 106 -10.28 -7.14 -20.44
N GLU A 107 -11.23 -6.56 -21.18
CA GLU A 107 -11.78 -5.23 -20.88
C GLU A 107 -12.39 -5.15 -19.47
N SER A 108 -12.80 -6.27 -18.88
CA SER A 108 -13.34 -6.36 -17.53
C SER A 108 -12.32 -6.12 -16.41
N VAL A 109 -11.01 -6.23 -16.69
CA VAL A 109 -9.96 -6.06 -15.66
C VAL A 109 -9.79 -4.57 -15.34
N PRO A 110 -10.15 -4.08 -14.14
CA PRO A 110 -10.02 -2.66 -13.84
C PRO A 110 -8.56 -2.28 -13.62
N ALA A 111 -8.30 -0.97 -13.67
CA ALA A 111 -7.02 -0.42 -13.30
C ALA A 111 -7.16 1.00 -12.78
N VAL A 112 -6.24 1.41 -11.92
CA VAL A 112 -6.12 2.77 -11.41
C VAL A 112 -4.68 3.25 -11.53
N THR A 113 -4.51 4.53 -11.80
CA THR A 113 -3.20 5.20 -11.78
C THR A 113 -3.12 6.08 -10.54
N ILE A 114 -2.01 6.00 -9.81
CA ILE A 114 -1.77 6.78 -8.60
C ILE A 114 -0.45 7.53 -8.69
N ASP A 115 -0.41 8.68 -8.03
CA ASP A 115 0.78 9.49 -7.84
C ASP A 115 1.09 9.65 -6.34
N ARG A 116 2.29 9.25 -5.96
CA ARG A 116 2.99 9.61 -4.73
C ARG A 116 4.45 9.92 -5.03
N GLN A 117 4.68 10.68 -6.09
CA GLN A 117 6.00 11.05 -6.60
C GLN A 117 6.90 9.81 -6.76
N CYS A 118 8.16 9.88 -6.34
CA CYS A 118 9.11 8.77 -6.39
C CYS A 118 8.63 7.51 -5.63
N GLY A 119 7.69 7.66 -4.69
CA GLY A 119 7.06 6.57 -3.94
C GLY A 119 5.88 5.89 -4.65
N SER A 120 5.48 6.32 -5.84
CA SER A 120 4.27 5.81 -6.51
C SER A 120 4.29 4.30 -6.69
N GLY A 121 5.39 3.74 -7.22
CA GLY A 121 5.52 2.29 -7.46
C GLY A 121 5.55 1.44 -6.18
N LEU A 122 5.96 2.01 -5.04
CA LEU A 122 5.89 1.32 -3.75
C LEU A 122 4.49 1.49 -3.12
N GLN A 123 3.79 2.59 -3.41
CA GLN A 123 2.42 2.83 -2.93
C GLN A 123 1.43 1.85 -3.56
N THR A 124 1.64 1.44 -4.82
CA THR A 124 0.78 0.44 -5.46
C THR A 124 0.82 -0.88 -4.71
N VAL A 125 2.01 -1.30 -4.26
CA VAL A 125 2.20 -2.50 -3.44
C VAL A 125 1.46 -2.38 -2.10
N ASN A 126 1.54 -1.22 -1.43
CA ASN A 126 0.79 -0.97 -0.20
C ASN A 126 -0.73 -1.13 -0.43
N PHE A 127 -1.28 -0.53 -1.49
CA PHE A 127 -2.71 -0.60 -1.77
C PHE A 127 -3.16 -2.01 -2.17
N ALA A 128 -2.39 -2.71 -3.01
CA ALA A 128 -2.67 -4.08 -3.37
C ALA A 128 -2.67 -4.99 -2.13
N ALA A 129 -1.63 -4.91 -1.29
CA ALA A 129 -1.55 -5.69 -0.06
C ALA A 129 -2.69 -5.37 0.92
N HIS A 130 -3.03 -4.09 1.12
CA HIS A 130 -4.16 -3.71 1.96
C HIS A 130 -5.49 -4.21 1.40
N GLY A 131 -5.73 -4.13 0.10
CA GLY A 131 -6.95 -4.63 -0.53
C GLY A 131 -7.08 -6.15 -0.43
N ILE A 132 -5.97 -6.89 -0.56
CA ILE A 132 -5.92 -8.33 -0.31
C ILE A 132 -6.25 -8.64 1.16
N VAL A 133 -5.61 -7.97 2.12
CA VAL A 133 -5.84 -8.18 3.56
C VAL A 133 -7.27 -7.83 3.95
N ALA A 134 -7.84 -6.77 3.38
CA ALA A 134 -9.23 -6.37 3.59
C ALA A 134 -10.26 -7.31 2.94
N GLY A 135 -9.82 -8.23 2.08
CA GLY A 135 -10.70 -9.12 1.33
C GLY A 135 -11.40 -8.46 0.14
N SER A 136 -10.95 -7.27 -0.27
CA SER A 136 -11.42 -6.59 -1.49
C SER A 136 -10.85 -7.23 -2.75
N TYR A 137 -9.66 -7.83 -2.65
CA TYR A 137 -8.99 -8.52 -3.75
C TYR A 137 -8.59 -9.94 -3.33
N GLU A 138 -8.54 -10.86 -4.29
CA GLU A 138 -7.89 -12.17 -4.25
C GLU A 138 -6.55 -12.14 -5.01
N ILE A 139 -6.51 -11.43 -6.14
CA ILE A 139 -5.36 -11.27 -7.03
C ILE A 139 -5.28 -9.81 -7.48
N ALA A 140 -4.20 -9.12 -7.12
CA ALA A 140 -3.94 -7.76 -7.57
C ALA A 140 -2.53 -7.64 -8.17
N ILE A 141 -2.38 -6.75 -9.14
CA ILE A 141 -1.07 -6.40 -9.69
C ILE A 141 -0.70 -5.00 -9.19
N ALA A 142 0.44 -4.90 -8.51
CA ALA A 142 1.05 -3.64 -8.14
C ALA A 142 2.19 -3.35 -9.12
N CYS A 143 2.12 -2.24 -9.83
CA CYS A 143 3.11 -1.90 -10.85
C CYS A 143 3.44 -0.42 -10.88
N GLY A 144 4.35 -0.03 -11.76
CA GLY A 144 4.63 1.36 -12.06
C GLY A 144 5.39 1.51 -13.36
N VAL A 145 5.29 2.70 -13.94
CA VAL A 145 6.00 3.10 -15.16
C VAL A 145 6.33 4.59 -15.11
N GLU A 146 7.44 4.96 -15.72
CA GLU A 146 7.75 6.35 -16.03
C GLU A 146 8.49 6.41 -17.36
N SER A 147 8.17 7.40 -18.20
CA SER A 147 8.95 7.78 -19.38
C SER A 147 9.33 9.26 -19.29
N MET A 148 10.50 9.52 -18.70
CA MET A 148 11.07 10.86 -18.63
C MET A 148 11.60 11.34 -20.00
N SER A 149 11.75 10.43 -20.97
CA SER A 149 12.02 10.75 -22.37
C SER A 149 10.84 11.36 -23.09
N GLN A 150 9.62 10.86 -22.85
CA GLN A 150 8.41 11.29 -23.56
C GLN A 150 7.58 12.33 -22.81
N THR A 151 8.00 12.72 -21.60
CA THR A 151 7.32 13.74 -20.79
C THR A 151 8.21 14.94 -20.50
N PRO A 152 7.70 16.18 -20.65
CA PRO A 152 8.42 17.37 -20.21
C PRO A 152 8.71 17.32 -18.70
N LEU A 153 9.95 17.59 -18.30
CA LEU A 153 10.28 17.67 -16.88
C LEU A 153 9.58 18.87 -16.24
N PRO A 154 8.92 18.71 -15.08
CA PRO A 154 8.39 19.83 -14.31
C PRO A 154 9.55 20.73 -13.84
N PRO A 155 9.30 22.04 -13.59
CA PRO A 155 10.34 22.96 -13.15
C PRO A 155 11.12 22.44 -11.94
N ALA A 156 10.47 21.85 -10.95
CA ALA A 156 11.11 21.34 -9.73
C ALA A 156 12.18 20.25 -9.96
N LEU A 157 12.14 19.56 -11.11
CA LEU A 157 13.12 18.54 -11.52
C LEU A 157 14.19 19.09 -12.49
N LYS A 158 14.18 20.39 -12.79
CA LYS A 158 15.20 21.04 -13.60
C LYS A 158 16.30 21.64 -12.70
N PRO A 159 17.58 21.39 -12.99
CA PRO A 159 18.68 22.10 -12.35
C PRO A 159 18.50 23.61 -12.32
N GLY A 160 18.63 24.21 -11.14
CA GLY A 160 18.55 25.67 -10.93
C GLY A 160 17.17 26.29 -11.07
N ALA A 161 16.11 25.50 -11.27
CA ALA A 161 14.76 26.03 -11.43
C ALA A 161 14.07 26.33 -10.08
N LEU A 162 13.24 27.38 -10.09
CA LEU A 162 12.35 27.72 -8.98
C LEU A 162 11.24 26.66 -8.82
N LEU A 163 10.55 26.73 -7.69
CA LEU A 163 9.29 26.00 -7.49
C LEU A 163 8.35 26.26 -8.68
N GLY A 164 7.73 25.19 -9.17
CA GLY A 164 6.81 25.28 -10.29
C GLY A 164 5.41 25.77 -9.88
N PRO A 165 4.52 25.99 -10.86
CA PRO A 165 3.17 26.49 -10.61
C PRO A 165 2.27 25.53 -9.82
N GLN A 166 2.71 24.30 -9.55
CA GLN A 166 1.98 23.34 -8.73
C GLN A 166 1.91 23.73 -7.25
N TYR A 167 2.84 24.56 -6.76
CA TYR A 167 2.83 25.02 -5.37
C TYR A 167 1.85 26.17 -5.17
N ALA A 168 0.88 26.00 -4.27
CA ALA A 168 -0.21 26.95 -4.09
C ALA A 168 0.22 28.15 -3.21
N PRO A 169 -0.32 29.37 -3.41
CA PRO A 169 0.06 30.54 -2.59
C PRO A 169 -0.10 30.34 -1.08
N LEU A 170 -1.13 29.62 -0.62
CA LEU A 170 -1.36 29.34 0.81
C LEU A 170 -0.31 28.39 1.39
N GLU A 171 0.14 27.43 0.60
CA GLU A 171 1.21 26.50 0.97
C GLU A 171 2.55 27.26 1.04
N LEU A 172 2.89 28.04 0.02
CA LEU A 172 4.08 28.89 0.01
C LEU A 172 4.10 29.85 1.20
N GLN A 173 2.94 30.44 1.53
CA GLN A 173 2.79 31.32 2.69
C GLN A 173 3.02 30.58 4.01
N ARG A 174 2.48 29.37 4.18
CA ARG A 174 2.65 28.56 5.40
C ARG A 174 4.12 28.32 5.74
N TYR A 175 4.98 28.19 4.73
CA TYR A 175 6.41 27.96 4.90
C TYR A 175 7.26 29.23 4.76
N ASN A 176 6.64 30.42 4.69
CA ASN A 176 7.30 31.71 4.51
C ASN A 176 8.22 31.74 3.28
N GLY A 177 7.81 31.07 2.18
CA GLY A 177 8.61 30.97 0.95
C GLY A 177 9.88 30.12 1.07
N ARG A 178 10.03 29.32 2.13
CA ARG A 178 11.21 28.47 2.37
C ARG A 178 11.15 27.09 1.72
N LEU A 179 10.07 26.76 1.01
CA LEU A 179 10.02 25.54 0.20
C LEU A 179 11.07 25.61 -0.92
N LEU A 180 11.66 24.47 -1.24
CA LEU A 180 12.80 24.38 -2.16
C LEU A 180 12.55 23.27 -3.20
N ALA A 181 13.11 23.46 -4.39
CA ALA A 181 13.23 22.36 -5.35
C ALA A 181 14.14 21.26 -4.78
N GLN A 182 13.95 20.02 -5.24
CA GLN A 182 14.61 18.83 -4.70
C GLN A 182 16.15 18.97 -4.63
N GLY A 183 16.77 19.56 -5.66
CA GLY A 183 18.21 19.74 -5.71
C GLY A 183 18.78 20.62 -4.59
N LEU A 184 18.11 21.74 -4.25
CA LEU A 184 18.52 22.59 -3.13
C LEU A 184 18.21 21.92 -1.78
N SER A 185 17.13 21.14 -1.70
CA SER A 185 16.82 20.32 -0.54
C SER A 185 17.91 19.27 -0.27
N SER A 186 18.51 18.70 -1.33
CA SER A 186 19.65 17.76 -1.23
C SER A 186 20.87 18.43 -0.60
N GLU A 187 21.17 19.67 -0.97
CA GLU A 187 22.29 20.41 -0.36
C GLU A 187 22.08 20.75 1.11
N LEU A 188 20.83 20.99 1.52
CA LEU A 188 20.49 21.14 2.94
C LEU A 188 20.66 19.82 3.70
N LEU A 189 20.26 18.70 3.11
CA LEU A 189 20.49 17.38 3.67
C LEU A 189 21.99 17.13 3.87
N ASN A 190 22.81 17.37 2.83
CA ASN A 190 24.25 17.18 2.91
C ASN A 190 24.87 18.00 4.04
N ARG A 191 24.49 19.29 4.15
CA ARG A 191 24.94 20.16 5.24
C ARG A 191 24.48 19.70 6.63
N LYS A 192 23.23 19.27 6.77
CA LYS A 192 22.65 18.82 8.04
C LYS A 192 23.35 17.57 8.58
N PHE A 193 23.68 16.63 7.70
CA PHE A 193 24.31 15.36 8.08
C PHE A 193 25.83 15.37 7.97
N GLY A 194 26.42 16.47 7.47
CA GLY A 194 27.86 16.66 7.40
C GLY A 194 28.54 15.94 6.22
N PHE A 195 27.78 15.57 5.18
CA PHE A 195 28.32 14.90 3.99
C PHE A 195 29.07 15.88 3.10
N ARG A 196 30.25 15.47 2.67
CA ARG A 196 31.13 16.23 1.77
C ARG A 196 31.10 15.61 0.38
N ARG A 197 31.58 16.37 -0.60
CA ARG A 197 31.71 15.93 -2.00
C ARG A 197 32.35 14.55 -2.14
N ASP A 198 33.44 14.28 -1.42
CA ASP A 198 34.16 13.00 -1.50
C ASP A 198 33.31 11.83 -0.98
N ASP A 199 32.48 12.04 0.04
CA ASP A 199 31.58 11.01 0.58
C ASP A 199 30.51 10.63 -0.47
N LEU A 200 29.92 11.65 -1.10
CA LEU A 200 28.89 11.47 -2.12
C LEU A 200 29.46 10.77 -3.36
N ASP A 201 30.61 11.23 -3.87
CA ASP A 201 31.24 10.62 -5.04
C ASP A 201 31.74 9.20 -4.76
N ALA A 202 32.23 8.92 -3.54
CA ALA A 202 32.63 7.58 -3.14
C ALA A 202 31.43 6.62 -3.10
N TYR A 203 30.30 7.06 -2.54
CA TYR A 203 29.06 6.29 -2.54
C TYR A 203 28.59 5.99 -3.98
N SER A 204 28.59 6.99 -4.85
CA SER A 204 28.11 6.85 -6.23
C SER A 204 28.98 5.94 -7.09
N ALA A 205 30.31 6.03 -6.92
CA ALA A 205 31.24 5.12 -7.56
C ALA A 205 30.96 3.67 -7.13
N ARG A 206 30.76 3.45 -5.82
CA ARG A 206 30.40 2.15 -5.26
C ARG A 206 29.06 1.63 -5.80
N SER A 207 28.05 2.49 -5.96
CA SER A 207 26.76 2.09 -6.54
C SER A 207 26.93 1.53 -7.96
N HIS A 208 27.72 2.20 -8.80
CA HIS A 208 28.06 1.71 -10.14
C HIS A 208 28.89 0.41 -10.12
N GLU A 209 29.92 0.33 -9.28
CA GLU A 209 30.76 -0.86 -9.12
C GLU A 209 29.93 -2.09 -8.70
N ARG A 210 29.01 -1.92 -7.74
CA ARG A 210 28.11 -2.98 -7.28
C ARG A 210 27.09 -3.37 -8.35
N ALA A 211 26.48 -2.42 -9.04
CA ALA A 211 25.54 -2.70 -10.11
C ALA A 211 26.20 -3.44 -11.27
N TRP A 212 27.43 -3.05 -11.63
CA TRP A 212 28.22 -3.76 -12.63
C TRP A 212 28.56 -5.18 -12.19
N ALA A 213 29.04 -5.37 -10.95
CA ALA A 213 29.34 -6.69 -10.40
C ALA A 213 28.10 -7.59 -10.36
N ALA A 214 26.95 -7.06 -9.92
CA ALA A 214 25.67 -7.77 -9.90
C ALA A 214 25.23 -8.20 -11.30
N LYS A 215 25.37 -7.31 -12.29
CA LYS A 215 25.12 -7.62 -13.70
C LYS A 215 26.03 -8.73 -14.22
N CYS A 216 27.34 -8.65 -13.97
CA CYS A 216 28.30 -9.69 -14.36
C CYS A 216 28.02 -11.04 -13.71
N ALA A 217 27.57 -11.04 -12.45
CA ALA A 217 27.15 -12.24 -11.73
C ALA A 217 25.77 -12.77 -12.18
N GLY A 218 25.05 -12.06 -13.06
CA GLY A 218 23.73 -12.43 -13.53
C GLY A 218 22.60 -12.24 -12.50
N ALA A 219 22.81 -11.42 -11.47
CA ALA A 219 21.86 -11.23 -10.37
C ALA A 219 20.49 -10.71 -10.84
N PHE A 220 20.45 -9.94 -11.93
CA PHE A 220 19.22 -9.35 -12.47
C PHE A 220 18.49 -10.24 -13.50
N ARG A 221 19.09 -11.36 -13.94
CA ARG A 221 18.53 -12.17 -15.04
C ARG A 221 17.12 -12.70 -14.75
N GLY A 222 16.88 -13.13 -13.51
CA GLY A 222 15.61 -13.76 -13.12
C GLY A 222 14.42 -12.82 -13.02
N GLN A 223 14.66 -11.51 -12.97
CA GLN A 223 13.63 -10.47 -12.82
C GLN A 223 13.47 -9.58 -14.06
N MET A 224 14.32 -9.75 -15.08
CA MET A 224 14.32 -8.91 -16.26
C MET A 224 13.25 -9.35 -17.28
N VAL A 225 12.40 -8.42 -17.69
CA VAL A 225 11.52 -8.57 -18.85
C VAL A 225 12.32 -8.20 -20.10
N PRO A 226 12.44 -9.09 -21.10
CA PRO A 226 13.11 -8.76 -22.36
C PRO A 226 12.37 -7.63 -23.07
N VAL A 227 13.08 -6.58 -23.48
CA VAL A 227 12.53 -5.47 -24.28
C VAL A 227 13.39 -5.25 -25.51
N THR A 228 12.89 -4.53 -26.51
CA THR A 228 13.65 -4.14 -27.72
C THR A 228 13.91 -2.64 -27.73
N THR A 229 14.83 -2.16 -28.56
CA THR A 229 15.06 -0.70 -28.72
C THR A 229 13.85 0.05 -29.30
N ASN A 230 12.98 -0.64 -30.02
CA ASN A 230 11.73 -0.11 -30.54
C ASN A 230 10.69 -1.24 -30.59
N PRO A 231 9.56 -1.14 -29.87
CA PRO A 231 8.55 -2.20 -29.87
C PRO A 231 7.76 -2.31 -31.17
N TYR A 232 7.85 -1.29 -32.03
CA TYR A 232 7.10 -1.19 -33.28
C TYR A 232 7.94 -1.59 -34.51
N ASP A 233 9.16 -2.09 -34.30
CA ASP A 233 10.08 -2.54 -35.32
C ASP A 233 10.57 -3.97 -35.03
N ASN A 234 10.24 -4.91 -35.91
CA ASN A 234 10.60 -6.32 -35.77
C ASN A 234 12.11 -6.59 -35.93
N SER A 235 12.88 -5.62 -36.44
CA SER A 235 14.34 -5.70 -36.55
C SER A 235 15.06 -5.08 -35.35
N ALA A 236 14.31 -4.53 -34.38
CA ALA A 236 14.88 -3.87 -33.21
C ALA A 236 15.69 -4.83 -32.34
N THR A 237 16.79 -4.30 -31.79
CA THR A 237 17.72 -5.07 -30.97
C THR A 237 17.14 -5.32 -29.58
N THR A 238 17.29 -6.53 -29.06
CA THR A 238 16.93 -6.85 -27.67
C THR A 238 17.86 -6.16 -26.68
N ILE A 239 17.28 -5.61 -25.62
CA ILE A 239 17.97 -4.97 -24.50
C ILE A 239 17.78 -5.86 -23.27
N ASP A 240 18.90 -6.18 -22.62
CA ASP A 240 18.94 -7.01 -21.42
C ASP A 240 19.81 -6.39 -20.29
N ILE A 241 20.22 -5.13 -20.47
CA ILE A 241 21.10 -4.40 -19.56
C ILE A 241 20.51 -3.03 -19.22
N ASP A 242 20.58 -2.67 -17.94
CA ASP A 242 20.28 -1.31 -17.47
C ASP A 242 21.32 -0.33 -18.05
N GLU A 243 20.86 0.60 -18.89
CA GLU A 243 21.72 1.52 -19.67
C GLU A 243 22.53 2.47 -18.76
N GLY A 244 22.01 2.75 -17.57
CA GLY A 244 22.60 3.59 -16.53
C GLY A 244 24.00 3.15 -16.08
N ILE A 245 24.24 1.84 -16.05
CA ILE A 245 25.37 1.24 -15.33
C ILE A 245 26.69 1.54 -16.06
N ARG A 246 27.68 2.04 -15.32
CA ARG A 246 29.05 2.29 -15.81
C ARG A 246 29.95 1.12 -15.41
N GLU A 247 30.50 0.43 -16.39
CA GLU A 247 31.49 -0.65 -16.18
C GLU A 247 32.79 -0.13 -15.55
N HIS A 248 33.28 1.01 -16.03
CA HIS A 248 34.48 1.65 -15.53
C HIS A 248 34.13 3.03 -14.98
N VAL A 249 34.24 3.17 -13.66
CA VAL A 249 34.03 4.44 -12.97
C VAL A 249 35.29 5.28 -13.02
N ASP A 250 35.24 6.39 -13.77
CA ASP A 250 36.33 7.36 -13.81
C ASP A 250 36.20 8.37 -12.66
N ARG A 251 36.83 8.03 -11.53
CA ARG A 251 36.81 8.86 -10.30
C ARG A 251 37.46 10.23 -10.51
N ALA A 252 38.48 10.32 -11.36
CA ALA A 252 39.14 11.60 -11.67
C ALA A 252 38.15 12.52 -12.40
N LYS A 253 37.45 11.99 -13.42
CA LYS A 253 36.38 12.73 -14.10
C LYS A 253 35.23 13.08 -13.16
N MET A 254 34.78 12.17 -12.31
CA MET A 254 33.73 12.45 -11.32
C MET A 254 34.09 13.67 -10.46
N ALA A 255 35.31 13.73 -9.94
CA ALA A 255 35.78 14.84 -9.12
C ALA A 255 35.79 16.19 -9.86
N THR A 256 35.95 16.19 -11.19
CA THR A 256 35.94 17.42 -12.00
C THR A 256 34.54 17.96 -12.30
N LEU A 257 33.48 17.18 -12.02
CA LEU A 257 32.11 17.61 -12.37
C LEU A 257 31.67 18.79 -11.50
N PRO A 258 31.03 19.81 -12.12
CA PRO A 258 30.52 20.96 -11.40
C PRO A 258 29.34 20.57 -10.52
N THR A 259 29.15 21.33 -9.44
CA THR A 259 27.90 21.27 -8.67
C THR A 259 26.74 21.77 -9.51
N VAL A 260 25.56 21.19 -9.30
CA VAL A 260 24.41 21.39 -10.20
C VAL A 260 23.39 22.37 -9.62
N PHE A 261 23.22 22.39 -8.30
CA PHE A 261 22.13 23.12 -7.65
C PHE A 261 22.60 24.31 -6.81
N ASP A 262 23.81 24.24 -6.25
CA ASP A 262 24.41 25.26 -5.41
C ASP A 262 25.91 25.35 -5.72
N PRO A 263 26.46 26.54 -6.06
CA PRO A 263 27.90 26.72 -6.27
C PRO A 263 28.76 26.29 -5.08
N ASP A 264 28.24 26.43 -3.86
CA ASP A 264 28.93 26.04 -2.62
C ASP A 264 28.49 24.64 -2.13
N GLY A 265 27.69 23.94 -2.94
CA GLY A 265 27.15 22.62 -2.66
C GLY A 265 28.13 21.47 -2.92
N CYS A 266 27.60 20.24 -2.87
CA CYS A 266 28.37 19.02 -3.14
C CYS A 266 27.68 18.09 -4.17
N THR A 267 26.43 18.38 -4.56
CA THR A 267 25.66 17.53 -5.45
C THR A 267 26.03 17.78 -6.91
N THR A 268 26.35 16.71 -7.63
CA THR A 268 26.72 16.71 -9.05
C THR A 268 25.92 15.68 -9.83
N ALA A 269 25.99 15.76 -11.16
CA ALA A 269 25.39 14.75 -12.03
C ALA A 269 25.96 13.33 -11.85
N ALA A 270 27.14 13.16 -11.21
CA ALA A 270 27.67 11.83 -10.90
C ALA A 270 27.20 11.28 -9.56
N ASN A 271 26.70 12.12 -8.66
CA ASN A 271 26.23 11.71 -7.34
C ASN A 271 24.72 11.92 -7.10
N SER A 272 24.00 12.14 -8.20
CA SER A 272 22.55 12.12 -8.30
C SER A 272 22.09 10.99 -9.22
N SER A 273 20.85 10.53 -9.04
CA SER A 273 20.22 9.58 -9.97
C SER A 273 20.02 10.16 -11.37
N GLN A 274 19.94 9.25 -12.34
CA GLN A 274 19.72 9.58 -13.74
C GLN A 274 18.22 9.70 -14.01
N LEU A 275 17.84 10.67 -14.86
CA LEU A 275 16.52 10.70 -15.46
C LEU A 275 16.37 9.51 -16.39
N SER A 276 15.31 8.75 -16.21
CA SER A 276 15.24 7.39 -16.76
C SER A 276 13.85 6.97 -17.15
N ASP A 277 13.80 5.99 -18.05
CA ASP A 277 12.56 5.31 -18.45
C ASP A 277 12.58 3.87 -17.93
N GLY A 278 11.44 3.33 -17.53
CA GLY A 278 11.34 1.94 -17.09
C GLY A 278 10.02 1.57 -16.44
N ALA A 279 9.73 0.27 -16.38
CA ALA A 279 8.54 -0.29 -15.75
C ALA A 279 8.87 -1.48 -14.84
N ALA A 280 8.02 -1.72 -13.84
CA ALA A 280 8.09 -2.89 -12.97
C ALA A 280 6.69 -3.32 -12.51
N ALA A 281 6.51 -4.62 -12.24
CA ALA A 281 5.23 -5.19 -11.83
C ALA A 281 5.41 -6.37 -10.87
N LEU A 282 4.57 -6.42 -9.85
CA LEU A 282 4.50 -7.46 -8.83
C LEU A 282 3.09 -8.06 -8.79
N LEU A 283 3.03 -9.38 -8.76
CA LEU A 283 1.81 -10.13 -8.56
C LEU A 283 1.63 -10.39 -7.07
N ILE A 284 0.56 -9.84 -6.50
CA ILE A 284 0.23 -9.95 -5.08
C ILE A 284 -1.10 -10.70 -4.96
N VAL A 285 -1.11 -11.74 -4.15
CA VAL A 285 -2.29 -12.58 -3.94
C VAL A 285 -2.48 -12.86 -2.45
N SER A 286 -3.66 -13.33 -2.06
CA SER A 286 -3.81 -13.88 -0.72
C SER A 286 -3.09 -15.22 -0.60
N SER A 287 -2.57 -15.58 0.58
CA SER A 287 -1.97 -16.90 0.78
C SER A 287 -2.94 -18.05 0.53
N GLU A 288 -4.25 -17.84 0.71
CA GLU A 288 -5.28 -18.82 0.38
C GLU A 288 -5.39 -19.02 -1.13
N THR A 289 -5.46 -17.93 -1.88
CA THR A 289 -5.49 -17.94 -3.34
C THR A 289 -4.21 -18.58 -3.91
N ALA A 290 -3.04 -18.23 -3.36
CA ALA A 290 -1.78 -18.84 -3.76
C ALA A 290 -1.82 -20.37 -3.62
N ARG A 291 -2.31 -20.89 -2.48
CA ARG A 291 -2.47 -22.33 -2.27
C ARG A 291 -3.48 -22.96 -3.21
N HIS A 292 -4.65 -22.33 -3.41
CA HIS A 292 -5.69 -22.85 -4.31
C HIS A 292 -5.24 -22.92 -5.76
N LEU A 293 -4.34 -22.02 -6.17
CA LEU A 293 -3.81 -21.96 -7.53
C LEU A 293 -2.47 -22.64 -7.70
N ASN A 294 -1.97 -23.29 -6.65
CA ASN A 294 -0.65 -23.92 -6.64
C ASN A 294 0.48 -22.94 -7.03
N LEU A 295 0.34 -21.67 -6.66
CA LEU A 295 1.35 -20.63 -6.83
C LEU A 295 2.30 -20.67 -5.64
N LYS A 296 3.59 -20.49 -5.90
CA LYS A 296 4.62 -20.45 -4.85
C LYS A 296 4.78 -19.02 -4.33
N PRO A 297 4.43 -18.72 -3.06
CA PRO A 297 4.74 -17.43 -2.48
C PRO A 297 6.26 -17.25 -2.36
N ARG A 298 6.75 -16.09 -2.79
CA ARG A 298 8.16 -15.68 -2.73
C ARG A 298 8.47 -14.86 -1.48
N ALA A 299 7.53 -14.02 -1.07
CA ALA A 299 7.63 -13.24 0.15
C ALA A 299 6.26 -12.90 0.74
N ARG A 300 6.22 -12.61 2.03
CA ARG A 300 5.07 -12.00 2.72
C ARG A 300 5.41 -10.59 3.19
N PHE A 301 4.42 -9.72 3.25
CA PHE A 301 4.56 -8.41 3.86
C PHE A 301 4.49 -8.54 5.39
N HIS A 302 5.46 -7.95 6.09
CA HIS A 302 5.47 -7.96 7.56
C HIS A 302 5.03 -6.62 8.14
N ALA A 303 5.47 -5.51 7.55
CA ALA A 303 4.99 -4.18 7.87
C ALA A 303 4.97 -3.31 6.61
N LEU A 304 3.95 -2.45 6.52
CA LEU A 304 3.79 -1.46 5.47
C LEU A 304 3.54 -0.12 6.16
N SER A 305 4.29 0.90 5.78
CA SER A 305 4.19 2.19 6.43
C SER A 305 4.39 3.35 5.46
N VAL A 306 3.73 4.45 5.81
CA VAL A 306 3.91 5.76 5.18
C VAL A 306 4.14 6.77 6.30
N ALA A 307 5.04 7.71 6.06
CA ALA A 307 5.32 8.86 6.92
C ALA A 307 5.46 10.13 6.07
N ALA A 308 5.32 11.27 6.70
CA ALA A 308 5.58 12.59 6.14
C ALA A 308 6.44 13.36 7.13
N ASP A 309 7.26 14.28 6.65
CA ASP A 309 8.18 15.07 7.47
C ASP A 309 8.36 16.48 6.88
N ASP A 310 9.31 17.25 7.40
CA ASP A 310 9.64 18.61 6.96
C ASP A 310 9.85 18.70 5.44
N PRO A 311 9.01 19.47 4.71
CA PRO A 311 9.12 19.61 3.26
C PRO A 311 10.30 20.49 2.82
N ILE A 312 11.02 21.12 3.75
CA ILE A 312 12.27 21.84 3.43
C ILE A 312 13.41 20.86 3.15
N ILE A 313 13.50 19.78 3.93
CA ILE A 313 14.46 18.68 3.73
C ILE A 313 13.65 17.41 3.41
N GLN A 314 13.11 17.36 2.19
CA GLN A 314 12.04 16.42 1.78
C GLN A 314 12.43 14.95 1.94
N PHE A 315 13.72 14.65 1.98
CA PHE A 315 14.25 13.30 2.08
C PHE A 315 14.16 12.71 3.49
N THR A 316 14.06 13.49 4.57
CA THR A 316 14.15 12.95 5.95
C THR A 316 12.99 12.04 6.33
N ALA A 317 11.86 12.11 5.61
CA ALA A 317 10.72 11.25 5.83
C ALA A 317 11.03 9.74 5.65
N VAL A 318 12.13 9.35 4.99
CA VAL A 318 12.62 7.95 4.92
C VAL A 318 13.03 7.41 6.29
N ILE A 319 13.49 8.28 7.19
CA ILE A 319 13.85 7.90 8.55
C ILE A 319 12.57 7.58 9.33
N GLU A 320 11.56 8.45 9.25
CA GLU A 320 10.30 8.27 9.96
C GLU A 320 9.50 7.06 9.46
N SER A 321 9.47 6.84 8.14
CA SER A 321 8.83 5.65 7.58
C SER A 321 9.54 4.38 8.05
N THR A 322 10.88 4.37 8.06
CA THR A 322 11.70 3.24 8.52
C THR A 322 11.47 2.94 10.00
N ARG A 323 11.52 3.97 10.88
CA ARG A 323 11.21 3.82 12.31
C ARG A 323 9.81 3.27 12.53
N LYS A 324 8.82 3.76 11.77
CA LYS A 324 7.44 3.29 11.86
C LYS A 324 7.30 1.84 11.40
N ALA A 325 7.93 1.45 10.29
CA ALA A 325 7.91 0.08 9.79
C ALA A 325 8.53 -0.89 10.80
N LEU A 326 9.74 -0.59 11.30
CA LEU A 326 10.43 -1.40 12.30
C LEU A 326 9.62 -1.54 13.59
N LYS A 327 9.05 -0.43 14.09
CA LYS A 327 8.18 -0.44 15.26
C LYS A 327 6.92 -1.29 15.08
N VAL A 328 6.26 -1.18 13.93
CA VAL A 328 5.05 -1.99 13.62
C VAL A 328 5.41 -3.46 13.46
N ALA A 329 6.59 -3.76 12.91
CA ALA A 329 7.10 -5.12 12.77
C ALA A 329 7.60 -5.73 14.09
N GLU A 330 7.80 -4.90 15.13
CA GLU A 330 8.47 -5.30 16.37
C GLU A 330 9.88 -5.88 16.10
N LEU A 331 10.62 -5.27 15.16
CA LEU A 331 11.99 -5.64 14.81
C LEU A 331 12.95 -4.47 15.04
N GLY A 332 14.21 -4.80 15.30
CA GLY A 332 15.33 -3.86 15.23
C GLY A 332 15.94 -3.80 13.82
N ILE A 333 16.79 -2.81 13.56
CA ILE A 333 17.53 -2.73 12.29
C ILE A 333 18.51 -3.89 12.12
N GLU A 334 19.03 -4.41 13.24
CA GLU A 334 19.93 -5.55 13.31
C GLU A 334 19.31 -6.85 12.78
N ASP A 335 17.98 -6.98 12.86
CA ASP A 335 17.21 -8.11 12.33
C ASP A 335 17.08 -8.06 10.81
N ILE A 336 17.36 -6.91 10.19
CA ILE A 336 17.21 -6.70 8.76
C ILE A 336 18.48 -7.17 8.03
N ASP A 337 18.33 -8.14 7.14
CA ASP A 337 19.44 -8.72 6.38
C ASP A 337 19.91 -7.82 5.24
N LEU A 338 18.96 -7.19 4.53
CA LEU A 338 19.22 -6.31 3.38
C LEU A 338 18.32 -5.08 3.43
N VAL A 339 18.88 -3.93 3.06
CA VAL A 339 18.19 -2.65 3.02
C VAL A 339 18.34 -2.05 1.62
N GLU A 340 17.22 -1.71 1.00
CA GLU A 340 17.16 -0.92 -0.24
C GLU A 340 16.61 0.47 0.08
N VAL A 341 17.42 1.51 -0.12
CA VAL A 341 17.04 2.92 -0.02
C VAL A 341 17.17 3.55 -1.40
N ASN A 342 16.16 4.29 -1.85
CA ASN A 342 16.24 4.93 -3.15
C ASN A 342 17.42 5.92 -3.18
N GLU A 343 18.14 5.93 -4.29
CA GLU A 343 19.33 6.77 -4.45
C GLU A 343 19.00 8.01 -5.29
N ALA A 344 17.96 8.80 -4.95
CA ALA A 344 17.70 10.04 -5.68
C ALA A 344 18.94 10.94 -5.71
N PHE A 345 19.60 11.05 -4.56
CA PHE A 345 20.92 11.65 -4.36
C PHE A 345 21.73 10.77 -3.42
N ALA A 346 23.06 10.73 -3.54
CA ALA A 346 23.93 9.91 -2.70
C ALA A 346 23.78 10.18 -1.19
N GLY A 347 23.42 11.42 -0.82
CA GLY A 347 23.18 11.79 0.58
C GLY A 347 21.99 11.07 1.22
N VAL A 348 20.98 10.67 0.44
CA VAL A 348 19.75 10.02 0.95
C VAL A 348 20.05 8.64 1.58
N PRO A 349 20.66 7.68 0.87
CA PRO A 349 21.04 6.40 1.46
C PRO A 349 22.12 6.56 2.55
N LEU A 350 23.07 7.49 2.41
CA LEU A 350 24.07 7.78 3.45
C LEU A 350 23.43 8.27 4.75
N MET A 351 22.42 9.14 4.65
CA MET A 351 21.64 9.62 5.79
C MET A 351 20.97 8.44 6.52
N VAL A 352 20.29 7.56 5.80
CA VAL A 352 19.65 6.37 6.40
C VAL A 352 20.70 5.43 7.00
N GLN A 353 21.83 5.24 6.31
CA GLN A 353 22.94 4.43 6.79
C GLN A 353 23.48 4.93 8.13
N GLN A 354 23.72 6.24 8.24
CA GLN A 354 24.21 6.89 9.45
C GLN A 354 23.19 6.82 10.59
N GLU A 355 21.92 7.10 10.29
CA GLU A 355 20.86 7.17 11.30
C GLU A 355 20.57 5.82 11.98
N PHE A 356 20.62 4.72 11.21
CA PHE A 356 20.34 3.38 11.71
C PHE A 356 21.59 2.50 11.86
N ALA A 357 22.79 3.07 11.68
CA ALA A 357 24.06 2.35 11.72
C ALA A 357 24.07 1.08 10.83
N ILE A 358 23.54 1.19 9.61
CA ILE A 358 23.40 0.05 8.69
C ILE A 358 24.78 -0.35 8.15
N PRO A 359 25.21 -1.61 8.30
CA PRO A 359 26.47 -2.08 7.72
C PRO A 359 26.47 -1.95 6.19
N ASP A 360 27.61 -1.57 5.62
CA ASP A 360 27.74 -1.26 4.20
C ASP A 360 27.36 -2.44 3.30
N GLU A 361 27.66 -3.66 3.74
CA GLU A 361 27.36 -4.91 3.07
C GLU A 361 25.88 -5.30 3.05
N ARG A 362 25.01 -4.51 3.71
CA ARG A 362 23.55 -4.70 3.73
C ARG A 362 22.77 -3.64 2.95
N LEU A 363 23.34 -2.45 2.70
CA LEU A 363 22.66 -1.35 2.03
C LEU A 363 22.92 -1.36 0.52
N ASN A 364 21.87 -1.39 -0.32
CA ASN A 364 21.94 -1.28 -1.78
C ASN A 364 23.05 -2.15 -2.38
N VAL A 365 23.00 -3.45 -2.07
CA VAL A 365 24.14 -4.37 -2.25
C VAL A 365 24.42 -4.69 -3.72
N ASN A 366 23.42 -4.48 -4.58
CA ASN A 366 23.52 -4.62 -6.04
C ASN A 366 23.56 -3.26 -6.75
N GLY A 367 23.89 -2.18 -6.02
CA GLY A 367 23.75 -0.81 -6.51
C GLY A 367 22.29 -0.34 -6.54
N GLY A 368 22.07 0.94 -6.78
CA GLY A 368 20.75 1.54 -6.78
C GLY A 368 20.54 2.56 -7.89
N SER A 369 19.64 3.51 -7.68
CA SER A 369 19.13 4.41 -8.71
C SER A 369 20.17 5.41 -9.27
N ILE A 370 21.32 5.62 -8.61
CA ILE A 370 22.46 6.37 -9.20
C ILE A 370 23.04 5.58 -10.38
N ALA A 371 23.20 4.27 -10.19
CA ALA A 371 23.76 3.39 -11.19
C ALA A 371 22.73 2.93 -12.21
N ILE A 372 21.58 2.45 -11.74
CA ILE A 372 20.55 1.80 -12.56
C ILE A 372 19.66 2.85 -13.25
N GLY A 373 19.37 3.96 -12.57
CA GLY A 373 18.45 5.01 -13.04
C GLY A 373 17.18 5.11 -12.18
N HIS A 374 16.48 6.25 -12.30
CA HIS A 374 15.32 6.59 -11.46
C HIS A 374 14.07 6.96 -12.27
N PRO A 375 13.41 5.98 -12.94
CA PRO A 375 12.07 6.19 -13.47
C PRO A 375 11.10 6.29 -12.29
N LEU A 376 10.64 7.50 -11.95
CA LEU A 376 10.01 7.82 -10.66
C LEU A 376 8.86 6.86 -10.32
N GLY A 377 7.89 6.72 -11.21
CA GLY A 377 6.70 5.90 -11.06
C GLY A 377 6.95 4.40 -10.87
N SER A 378 8.04 3.85 -11.42
CA SER A 378 8.36 2.42 -11.34
C SER A 378 9.45 2.07 -10.32
N THR A 379 10.19 3.05 -9.82
CA THR A 379 11.37 2.82 -8.96
C THR A 379 11.04 2.04 -7.69
N GLY A 380 9.94 2.36 -7.00
CA GLY A 380 9.54 1.62 -5.80
C GLY A 380 9.26 0.14 -6.06
N ALA A 381 8.56 -0.18 -7.15
CA ALA A 381 8.29 -1.55 -7.57
C ALA A 381 9.57 -2.27 -8.04
N ARG A 382 10.45 -1.58 -8.76
CA ARG A 382 11.78 -2.06 -9.18
C ARG A 382 12.62 -2.46 -7.96
N MET A 383 12.76 -1.57 -6.99
CA MET A 383 13.58 -1.79 -5.80
C MET A 383 13.08 -2.98 -4.96
N LEU A 384 11.76 -3.10 -4.77
CA LEU A 384 11.19 -4.25 -4.08
C LEU A 384 11.45 -5.56 -4.84
N THR A 385 11.40 -5.52 -6.18
CA THR A 385 11.74 -6.65 -7.04
C THR A 385 13.21 -7.04 -6.85
N ASP A 386 14.13 -6.08 -6.93
CA ASP A 386 15.56 -6.29 -6.74
C ASP A 386 15.88 -6.84 -5.33
N LEU A 387 15.27 -6.27 -4.28
CA LEU A 387 15.39 -6.74 -2.90
C LEU A 387 14.90 -8.19 -2.75
N LEU A 388 13.73 -8.51 -3.28
CA LEU A 388 13.15 -9.84 -3.21
C LEU A 388 14.08 -10.88 -3.85
N CYS A 389 14.56 -10.60 -5.06
CA CYS A 389 15.48 -11.49 -5.77
C CYS A 389 16.81 -11.66 -5.03
N GLU A 390 17.36 -10.60 -4.44
CA GLU A 390 18.63 -10.69 -3.73
C GLU A 390 18.50 -11.40 -2.37
N LEU A 391 17.39 -11.23 -1.65
CA LEU A 391 17.08 -12.02 -0.45
C LEU A 391 17.01 -13.51 -0.79
N GLU A 392 16.32 -13.88 -1.87
CA GLU A 392 16.25 -15.27 -2.32
C GLU A 392 17.62 -15.82 -2.70
N ARG A 393 18.42 -15.05 -3.45
CA ARG A 393 19.76 -15.45 -3.90
C ARG A 393 20.73 -15.66 -2.73
N ARG A 394 20.60 -14.86 -1.66
CA ARG A 394 21.44 -14.96 -0.44
C ARG A 394 20.83 -15.83 0.65
N GLU A 395 19.66 -16.42 0.41
CA GLU A 395 18.90 -17.18 1.41
C GLU A 395 18.69 -16.41 2.73
N LYS A 396 18.30 -15.13 2.58
CA LYS A 396 18.07 -14.20 3.69
C LYS A 396 16.59 -14.05 4.01
N ARG A 397 16.30 -13.53 5.20
CA ARG A 397 14.98 -13.55 5.81
C ARG A 397 14.28 -12.21 5.78
N TYR A 398 14.90 -11.12 6.22
CA TYR A 398 14.22 -9.82 6.31
C TYR A 398 14.85 -8.80 5.38
N GLY A 399 14.02 -8.20 4.53
CA GLY A 399 14.43 -7.06 3.71
C GLY A 399 13.58 -5.84 4.01
N LEU A 400 14.24 -4.68 4.06
CA LEU A 400 13.59 -3.39 4.19
C LEU A 400 13.80 -2.60 2.91
N VAL A 401 12.71 -2.05 2.36
CA VAL A 401 12.77 -1.09 1.24
C VAL A 401 12.15 0.23 1.67
N THR A 402 12.80 1.33 1.36
CA THR A 402 12.28 2.68 1.62
C THR A 402 12.60 3.63 0.48
N THR A 403 11.67 4.51 0.17
CA THR A 403 11.82 5.51 -0.89
C THR A 403 11.15 6.79 -0.45
N GLU A 404 11.85 7.89 -0.65
CA GLU A 404 11.27 9.22 -0.59
C GLU A 404 10.14 9.36 -1.61
N GLY A 405 9.18 10.20 -1.28
CA GLY A 405 8.31 10.89 -2.22
C GLY A 405 8.22 12.32 -1.69
N GLU A 406 8.07 13.33 -2.56
CA GLU A 406 8.09 14.74 -2.14
C GLU A 406 7.17 14.92 -0.92
N GLU A 407 7.77 15.27 0.22
CA GLU A 407 7.11 15.50 1.52
C GLU A 407 6.42 14.26 2.15
N CYS A 408 6.32 13.13 1.45
CA CYS A 408 5.62 11.91 1.85
C CYS A 408 6.38 10.66 1.39
N THR A 409 6.81 9.85 2.35
CA THR A 409 7.72 8.73 2.14
C THR A 409 7.13 7.41 2.60
N GLN A 410 7.64 6.32 2.06
CA GLN A 410 7.15 4.97 2.30
C GLN A 410 8.26 4.02 2.69
N CYS A 411 7.94 3.09 3.58
CA CYS A 411 8.80 1.99 3.94
C CYS A 411 7.99 0.70 4.02
N GLN A 412 8.53 -0.35 3.42
CA GLN A 412 7.98 -1.70 3.47
C GLN A 412 9.01 -2.68 3.99
N LEU A 413 8.54 -3.61 4.81
CA LEU A 413 9.33 -4.71 5.32
C LEU A 413 8.76 -6.03 4.77
N ALA A 414 9.58 -6.73 3.99
CA ALA A 414 9.25 -8.02 3.38
C ALA A 414 10.07 -9.15 4.01
N VAL A 415 9.50 -10.37 3.99
CA VAL A 415 10.17 -11.59 4.47
C VAL A 415 10.45 -12.54 3.32
N GLY A 416 11.70 -12.99 3.17
CA GLY A 416 12.19 -13.92 2.14
C GLY A 416 11.61 -15.34 2.21
N ALA A 417 11.80 -16.10 1.12
CA ALA A 417 11.03 -17.28 0.73
C ALA A 417 11.09 -18.51 1.65
N GLN A 418 12.16 -18.70 2.45
CA GLN A 418 12.39 -19.96 3.17
C GLN A 418 11.32 -20.30 4.23
N GLN A 419 10.50 -19.33 4.68
CA GLN A 419 9.43 -19.59 5.66
C GLN A 419 8.01 -19.63 5.08
N CYS A 420 7.79 -19.23 3.83
CA CYS A 420 6.46 -19.37 3.21
C CYS A 420 6.09 -20.83 2.89
N ILE A 421 7.08 -21.73 2.88
CA ILE A 421 6.97 -23.14 2.44
C ILE A 421 6.93 -24.11 3.63
N GLY A 422 6.99 -23.62 4.87
CA GLY A 422 6.91 -24.45 6.08
C GLY A 422 5.51 -24.99 6.33
N GLY A 423 5.19 -26.16 5.77
CA GLY A 423 4.07 -26.98 6.21
C GLY A 423 4.19 -27.26 7.70
N VAL A 424 3.25 -26.74 8.49
CA VAL A 424 3.14 -27.02 9.92
C VAL A 424 2.76 -28.50 10.07
N SER A 425 3.73 -29.37 10.31
CA SER A 425 3.46 -30.66 10.95
C SER A 425 3.07 -30.40 12.41
N PRO A 426 2.01 -31.02 12.94
CA PRO A 426 1.51 -30.78 14.29
C PRO A 426 2.40 -31.51 15.31
N GLY A 427 3.60 -30.97 15.56
CA GLY A 427 4.34 -31.23 16.80
C GLY A 427 3.74 -30.38 17.94
N PRO A 428 3.84 -30.80 19.21
CA PRO A 428 3.08 -30.22 20.30
C PRO A 428 3.43 -28.74 20.47
N PHE A 429 2.52 -27.88 20.02
CA PHE A 429 2.56 -26.44 20.21
C PHE A 429 2.59 -26.16 21.72
N ARG A 430 3.75 -25.70 22.22
CA ARG A 430 3.74 -24.82 23.39
C ARG A 430 3.10 -23.53 22.93
N SER A 431 2.02 -23.15 23.61
CA SER A 431 1.23 -21.94 23.37
C SER A 431 2.12 -20.70 23.32
N CYS A 432 2.40 -20.21 22.11
CA CYS A 432 2.88 -18.86 21.88
C CYS A 432 1.74 -18.07 21.23
N ASP A 433 1.31 -17.01 21.91
CA ASP A 433 0.15 -16.18 21.59
C ASP A 433 0.21 -15.60 20.17
N SER A 434 -0.39 -16.29 19.20
CA SER A 434 -0.70 -15.76 17.88
C SER A 434 -1.87 -14.76 17.89
N ALA A 435 -2.40 -14.43 19.08
CA ALA A 435 -3.58 -13.58 19.27
C ALA A 435 -3.27 -12.09 19.57
N ARG A 436 -2.00 -11.68 19.62
CA ARG A 436 -1.63 -10.28 19.93
C ARG A 436 -1.45 -9.36 18.71
N TRP A 437 -1.33 -9.92 17.51
CA TRP A 437 -0.74 -9.20 16.37
C TRP A 437 -1.68 -8.29 15.56
N TYR A 438 -3.00 -8.34 15.77
CA TYR A 438 -3.95 -7.53 14.97
C TYR A 438 -5.21 -7.08 15.77
N ARG A 439 -5.03 -6.53 16.97
CA ARG A 439 -6.13 -5.79 17.65
C ARG A 439 -6.13 -4.32 17.26
N ARG A 440 -6.51 -4.00 16.02
CA ARG A 440 -7.10 -2.71 15.65
C ARG A 440 -8.08 -2.97 14.51
N GLU A 441 -9.31 -3.32 14.89
CA GLU A 441 -10.42 -3.50 13.96
C GLU A 441 -10.78 -2.15 13.34
N LEU A 442 -10.72 -2.09 12.01
CA LEU A 442 -11.17 -0.97 11.20
C LEU A 442 -12.23 -1.56 10.27
N PHE A 443 -13.49 -1.20 10.48
CA PHE A 443 -14.61 -1.62 9.63
C PHE A 443 -15.08 -0.42 8.81
N ALA A 444 -15.15 -0.58 7.49
CA ALA A 444 -15.67 0.42 6.55
C ALA A 444 -16.94 -0.09 5.87
N GLY A 445 -17.97 0.77 5.83
CA GLY A 445 -19.00 0.84 4.79
C GLY A 445 -20.40 0.31 5.11
N ALA A 446 -21.36 1.22 5.33
CA ALA A 446 -22.78 1.01 5.05
C ALA A 446 -23.32 2.20 4.22
N ASP A 447 -24.28 1.92 3.34
CA ASP A 447 -24.83 2.81 2.31
C ASP A 447 -25.69 3.95 2.91
N ILE A 448 -25.15 5.17 2.92
CA ILE A 448 -25.77 6.39 3.44
C ILE A 448 -27.01 6.82 2.64
N THR A 449 -27.10 6.42 1.36
CA THR A 449 -28.13 6.88 0.42
C THR A 449 -29.53 6.40 0.80
N ALA A 450 -29.63 5.20 1.39
CA ALA A 450 -30.89 4.65 1.88
C ALA A 450 -31.41 5.37 3.14
N PHE A 451 -30.51 6.01 3.90
CA PHE A 451 -30.84 6.75 5.11
C PHE A 451 -31.24 8.20 4.81
N GLU A 452 -30.68 8.81 3.77
CA GLU A 452 -31.08 10.15 3.32
C GLU A 452 -32.51 10.21 2.78
N ALA A 453 -33.01 9.12 2.19
CA ALA A 453 -34.40 9.01 1.74
C ALA A 453 -35.44 9.07 2.89
N LEU A 454 -35.01 8.89 4.15
CA LEU A 454 -35.87 8.99 5.35
C LEU A 454 -35.92 10.40 5.95
N ARG A 455 -35.05 11.33 5.52
CA ARG A 455 -35.01 12.71 6.04
C ARG A 455 -36.13 13.61 5.51
N THR A 456 -36.79 13.21 4.42
CA THR A 456 -37.78 14.05 3.72
C THR A 456 -39.23 13.80 4.16
N GLU A 457 -39.52 12.74 4.93
CA GLU A 457 -40.83 12.57 5.57
C GLU A 457 -40.82 13.20 6.98
N SER A 458 -41.74 14.13 7.22
CA SER A 458 -41.95 14.84 8.49
C SER A 458 -42.27 13.88 9.65
N LEU A 459 -41.23 13.33 10.29
CA LEU A 459 -41.35 12.22 11.24
C LEU A 459 -41.69 12.59 12.68
N PHE A 460 -41.85 13.88 13.00
CA PHE A 460 -42.14 14.32 14.38
C PHE A 460 -43.49 15.01 14.59
N GLY A 461 -44.26 15.25 13.52
CA GLY A 461 -45.49 16.06 13.59
C GLY A 461 -46.78 15.25 13.68
N ASP A 462 -47.01 14.32 12.77
CA ASP A 462 -48.34 13.72 12.61
C ASP A 462 -48.26 12.27 12.13
N ARG A 463 -48.50 11.33 13.05
CA ARG A 463 -49.32 10.11 12.85
C ARG A 463 -49.13 9.12 14.00
N ALA A 464 -49.96 9.29 15.01
CA ALA A 464 -50.34 8.25 15.96
C ALA A 464 -51.40 7.27 15.39
N ALA A 465 -51.53 7.14 14.06
CA ALA A 465 -52.69 6.46 13.44
C ALA A 465 -52.38 5.75 12.11
N SER A 466 -51.49 4.77 12.11
CA SER A 466 -51.59 3.59 11.23
C SER A 466 -50.67 2.47 11.75
N GLY A 467 -51.25 1.30 11.99
CA GLY A 467 -50.64 0.16 12.69
C GLY A 467 -49.58 -0.61 11.90
N GLY A 468 -48.60 0.09 11.33
CA GLY A 468 -47.36 -0.46 10.78
C GLY A 468 -46.21 0.34 11.35
N THR A 469 -45.83 0.05 12.59
CA THR A 469 -44.87 0.85 13.35
C THR A 469 -43.53 0.92 12.62
N PHE A 470 -42.91 2.10 12.56
CA PHE A 470 -41.52 2.36 12.14
C PHE A 470 -40.53 1.20 12.38
N TRP A 471 -40.68 0.51 13.51
CA TRP A 471 -39.96 -0.70 13.93
C TRP A 471 -40.08 -1.91 13.00
N ALA A 472 -41.25 -2.17 12.42
CA ALA A 472 -41.47 -3.23 11.44
C ALA A 472 -40.72 -2.94 10.13
N ARG A 473 -40.54 -1.65 9.79
CA ARG A 473 -39.80 -1.21 8.61
C ARG A 473 -38.30 -1.38 8.82
N LEU A 474 -37.77 -1.00 9.99
CA LEU A 474 -36.40 -1.29 10.42
C LEU A 474 -36.05 -2.77 10.34
N GLY A 475 -36.93 -3.65 10.85
CA GLY A 475 -36.73 -5.11 10.79
C GLY A 475 -36.88 -5.73 9.40
N SER A 476 -37.36 -4.97 8.40
CA SER A 476 -37.53 -5.44 7.01
C SER A 476 -36.35 -5.10 6.09
N PHE A 477 -35.34 -4.37 6.59
CA PHE A 477 -34.17 -4.04 5.78
C PHE A 477 -33.35 -5.30 5.45
N PRO A 478 -32.91 -5.44 4.19
CA PRO A 478 -32.14 -6.62 3.74
C PRO A 478 -30.70 -6.64 4.24
N LYS A 479 -30.23 -5.57 4.89
CA LYS A 479 -28.89 -5.40 5.46
C LYS A 479 -29.00 -4.97 6.93
N PRO A 480 -28.04 -5.34 7.79
CA PRO A 480 -28.02 -4.90 9.18
C PRO A 480 -28.03 -3.38 9.29
N VAL A 481 -28.89 -2.84 10.15
CA VAL A 481 -29.00 -1.42 10.41
C VAL A 481 -28.05 -1.03 11.54
N ILE A 482 -27.28 0.03 11.33
CA ILE A 482 -26.28 0.51 12.30
C ILE A 482 -26.76 1.84 12.90
N ALA A 483 -26.74 1.94 14.23
CA ALA A 483 -26.88 3.20 14.96
C ALA A 483 -25.50 3.72 15.38
N ALA A 484 -25.10 4.89 14.89
CA ALA A 484 -23.95 5.64 15.41
C ALA A 484 -24.45 6.65 16.46
N VAL A 485 -24.01 6.50 17.70
CA VAL A 485 -24.41 7.35 18.82
C VAL A 485 -23.23 8.19 19.29
N GLU A 486 -23.31 9.49 19.02
CA GLU A 486 -22.36 10.48 19.52
C GLU A 486 -23.01 11.24 20.68
N GLY A 487 -22.62 10.93 21.93
CA GLY A 487 -23.21 11.52 23.15
C GLY A 487 -24.22 10.63 23.85
N PHE A 488 -25.30 11.20 24.39
CA PHE A 488 -26.35 10.47 25.13
C PHE A 488 -27.60 10.29 24.28
N ALA A 489 -28.10 9.06 24.17
CA ALA A 489 -29.42 8.77 23.60
C ALA A 489 -30.45 8.62 24.73
N LEU A 490 -31.53 9.41 24.70
CA LEU A 490 -32.63 9.38 25.66
C LEU A 490 -33.98 9.38 24.93
N GLY A 491 -35.03 8.86 25.58
CA GLY A 491 -36.37 8.79 25.00
C GLY A 491 -36.39 8.06 23.66
N GLY A 492 -37.10 8.62 22.66
CA GLY A 492 -37.23 8.02 21.32
C GLY A 492 -35.89 7.76 20.62
N GLY A 493 -34.85 8.55 20.87
CA GLY A 493 -33.51 8.30 20.31
C GLY A 493 -32.85 7.01 20.85
N CYS A 494 -33.15 6.64 22.10
CA CYS A 494 -32.70 5.38 22.70
C CYS A 494 -33.44 4.20 22.10
N GLU A 495 -34.76 4.32 21.92
CA GLU A 495 -35.59 3.29 21.28
C GLU A 495 -35.12 3.01 19.84
N ILE A 496 -34.76 4.06 19.09
CA ILE A 496 -34.26 3.94 17.71
C ILE A 496 -32.92 3.23 17.69
N ALA A 497 -31.97 3.67 18.52
CA ALA A 497 -30.67 3.02 18.60
C ALA A 497 -30.78 1.55 18.99
N LEU A 498 -31.65 1.22 19.95
CA LEU A 498 -31.87 -0.15 20.39
C LEU A 498 -32.51 -1.02 19.32
N ALA A 499 -33.27 -0.47 18.38
CA ALA A 499 -33.90 -1.24 17.31
C ALA A 499 -32.95 -1.60 16.15
N CYS A 500 -31.80 -0.93 16.04
CA CYS A 500 -30.77 -1.25 15.07
C CYS A 500 -30.04 -2.57 15.42
N ASP A 501 -29.51 -3.23 14.41
CA ASP A 501 -28.78 -4.50 14.55
C ASP A 501 -27.40 -4.32 15.20
N ILE A 502 -26.79 -3.14 15.02
CA ILE A 502 -25.48 -2.77 15.54
C ILE A 502 -25.55 -1.36 16.12
N ILE A 503 -24.95 -1.16 17.31
CA ILE A 503 -24.82 0.16 17.95
C ILE A 503 -23.34 0.47 18.12
N ILE A 504 -22.90 1.62 17.59
CA ILE A 504 -21.53 2.12 17.68
C ILE A 504 -21.56 3.41 18.51
N ALA A 505 -20.87 3.44 19.66
CA ALA A 505 -20.79 4.61 20.53
C ALA A 505 -19.39 5.24 20.48
N GLY A 506 -19.31 6.58 20.43
CA GLY A 506 -18.06 7.33 20.36
C GLY A 506 -17.17 7.22 21.60
N SER A 507 -15.87 7.49 21.42
CA SER A 507 -14.72 7.20 22.32
C SER A 507 -14.69 7.91 23.69
N ARG A 508 -15.78 8.54 24.15
CA ARG A 508 -15.79 9.30 25.41
C ARG A 508 -16.87 8.98 26.44
N ARG A 509 -17.79 8.03 26.25
CA ARG A 509 -18.73 7.62 27.33
C ARG A 509 -19.50 6.32 27.03
N ALA A 510 -19.90 5.64 28.11
CA ALA A 510 -20.73 4.44 28.09
C ALA A 510 -22.18 4.73 27.63
N VAL A 511 -22.76 3.81 26.86
CA VAL A 511 -24.22 3.72 26.67
C VAL A 511 -24.83 3.25 28.00
N ARG A 512 -25.38 4.17 28.79
CA ARG A 512 -26.17 3.78 29.98
C ARG A 512 -27.60 3.44 29.54
N ILE A 513 -27.89 2.15 29.45
CA ILE A 513 -29.26 1.65 29.34
C ILE A 513 -29.85 1.68 30.75
N ALA A 514 -30.64 2.71 31.07
CA ALA A 514 -31.38 2.76 32.32
C ALA A 514 -32.56 1.75 32.25
N GLY A 515 -32.28 0.49 32.54
CA GLY A 515 -33.30 -0.47 32.98
C GLY A 515 -33.66 -0.13 34.42
N GLY A 516 -34.90 0.29 34.64
CA GLY A 516 -35.34 0.86 35.92
C GLY A 516 -35.21 -0.12 37.09
N ASP A 517 -34.75 0.41 38.23
CA ASP A 517 -35.10 -0.12 39.53
C ASP A 517 -35.38 1.04 40.50
N SER A 518 -36.64 1.46 40.50
CA SER A 518 -37.31 2.09 41.64
C SER A 518 -38.82 1.85 41.49
N ARG A 519 -39.34 0.81 42.14
CA ARG A 519 -40.78 0.70 42.45
C ARG A 519 -41.11 1.55 43.69
N PRO A 520 -42.40 1.84 44.01
CA PRO A 520 -43.62 1.90 43.18
C PRO A 520 -44.33 3.28 43.30
N ASP A 521 -45.04 3.75 42.26
CA ASP A 521 -46.49 3.99 42.34
C ASP A 521 -47.08 4.71 41.12
N SER A 522 -48.24 4.19 40.72
CA SER A 522 -49.31 4.78 39.91
C SER A 522 -49.03 5.27 38.47
N GLY A 523 -49.55 4.51 37.50
CA GLY A 523 -50.26 5.12 36.37
C GLY A 523 -49.81 4.79 34.94
N GLY A 524 -50.10 3.57 34.46
CA GLY A 524 -50.60 3.32 33.09
C GLY A 524 -49.65 3.46 31.89
N GLY A 525 -49.29 2.33 31.27
CA GLY A 525 -48.76 2.31 29.89
C GLY A 525 -48.08 0.99 29.50
N ARG A 526 -48.58 0.34 28.44
CA ARG A 526 -48.28 -1.02 27.95
C ARG A 526 -46.77 -1.33 27.81
N ASN A 527 -46.32 -2.41 28.47
CA ASN A 527 -45.01 -3.05 28.26
C ASN A 527 -44.95 -3.74 26.89
N THR A 528 -44.12 -3.25 25.98
CA THR A 528 -43.52 -4.09 24.92
C THR A 528 -42.23 -4.69 25.46
N ALA A 529 -42.26 -5.98 25.80
CA ALA A 529 -41.08 -6.71 26.24
C ALA A 529 -40.07 -6.81 25.08
N ILE A 530 -38.92 -6.13 25.22
CA ILE A 530 -37.79 -6.23 24.31
C ILE A 530 -36.87 -7.34 24.84
N ASP A 531 -36.68 -8.39 24.03
CA ASP A 531 -35.81 -9.54 24.36
C ASP A 531 -34.32 -9.11 24.32
N PRO A 532 -33.59 -9.14 25.46
CA PRO A 532 -32.20 -8.71 25.52
C PRO A 532 -31.20 -9.71 24.91
N CYS A 533 -31.61 -10.93 24.57
CA CYS A 533 -30.67 -12.01 24.22
C CYS A 533 -30.20 -12.04 22.75
N ARG A 534 -30.58 -11.06 21.91
CA ARG A 534 -30.23 -11.05 20.48
C ARG A 534 -29.22 -9.99 20.00
N ARG A 535 -28.78 -9.05 20.85
CA ARG A 535 -28.09 -7.84 20.36
C ARG A 535 -26.68 -7.67 20.92
N LYS A 536 -25.71 -7.40 20.03
CA LYS A 536 -24.33 -7.07 20.39
C LYS A 536 -24.22 -5.57 20.68
N VAL A 537 -23.79 -5.21 21.88
CA VAL A 537 -23.34 -3.85 22.22
C VAL A 537 -21.83 -3.90 22.31
N GLU A 538 -21.12 -3.18 21.45
CA GLU A 538 -19.66 -3.08 21.50
C GLU A 538 -19.25 -1.72 22.06
N CYS A 539 -18.76 -1.72 23.30
CA CYS A 539 -18.17 -0.56 23.95
C CYS A 539 -16.65 -0.62 23.79
N TYR A 540 -16.06 0.38 23.13
CA TYR A 540 -14.60 0.52 23.05
C TYR A 540 -14.07 1.36 24.22
N GLY A 541 -13.47 0.72 25.22
CA GLY A 541 -12.74 1.39 26.32
C GLY A 541 -12.25 0.42 27.40
N ASP A 542 -11.03 0.64 27.89
CA ASP A 542 -10.31 -0.22 28.85
C ASP A 542 -11.13 -0.63 30.08
N VAL A 543 -11.27 -1.95 30.29
CA VAL A 543 -11.63 -2.53 31.58
C VAL A 543 -10.39 -2.46 32.46
N THR A 544 -10.24 -1.36 33.20
CA THR A 544 -9.44 -1.39 34.42
C THR A 544 -10.33 -1.96 35.53
N HIS A 545 -9.89 -3.06 36.12
CA HIS A 545 -10.52 -3.66 37.30
C HIS A 545 -10.69 -2.62 38.41
N ARG A 546 -11.92 -2.40 38.86
CA ARG A 546 -12.35 -2.49 40.26
C ARG A 546 -13.85 -2.64 40.37
#